data_AF-A0A6C0AZ25-F1
#
_entry.id   AF-A0A6C0AZ25-F1
#
_cell.length_a   1.000
_cell.length_b   1.000
_cell.length_c   1.000
_cell.angle_alpha   90.00
_cell.angle_beta   90.00
_cell.angle_gamma   90.00
#
_symmetry.space_group_name_H-M   'P 1'
#
loop_
_entity.id
_entity.type
_entity.pdbx_description
1 polymer ?
#
loop_
_entity_poly.entity_id
_entity_poly.type
_entity_poly.pdbx_seq_one_letter_code
_entity_poly.pdbx_strand_id
1 'polypeptide(L)'
;MSVKSPSEHENLFDSSYKRFSIILEELTNSYPLYKLNPTYSKFYNEYKKQCTQLKTVKDAIFLYKNNLQKDSVTLKDNVKDINAKITLLNDENKNLTDKLNNLQESDYAAGGELIDKKFLYNEFFTENVVLSIIVTCITGYLIKKYST
;
A
#
# COMPACT_ATOMS: atom_id res chain seq x y z
N MET A 1 -5.30 -6.93 18.80
CA MET A 1 -6.74 -6.70 18.99
C MET A 1 -7.29 -6.20 17.66
N SER A 2 -8.43 -6.73 17.22
CA SER A 2 -9.08 -6.23 15.99
C SER A 2 -9.58 -4.80 16.23
N VAL A 3 -9.26 -3.89 15.33
CA VAL A 3 -9.83 -2.53 15.31
C VAL A 3 -11.32 -2.67 15.03
N LYS A 4 -12.18 -2.01 15.82
CA LYS A 4 -13.62 -2.03 15.59
C LYS A 4 -14.00 -1.14 14.41
N SER A 5 -15.08 -1.49 13.74
CA SER A 5 -15.64 -0.70 12.65
C SER A 5 -16.29 0.60 13.18
N PRO A 6 -16.39 1.65 12.35
CA PRO A 6 -17.07 2.88 12.72
C PRO A 6 -18.52 2.66 13.19
N SER A 7 -19.26 1.77 12.53
CA SER A 7 -20.64 1.46 12.89
C SER A 7 -20.74 0.77 14.25
N GLU A 8 -19.79 -0.09 14.61
CA GLU A 8 -19.74 -0.68 15.96
C GLU A 8 -19.47 0.38 17.04
N HIS A 9 -18.60 1.36 16.77
CA HIS A 9 -18.36 2.46 17.69
C HIS A 9 -19.59 3.37 17.84
N GLU A 10 -20.27 3.69 16.74
CA GLU A 10 -21.49 4.48 16.72
C GLU A 10 -22.61 3.79 17.53
N ASN A 11 -22.87 2.51 17.26
CA ASN A 11 -23.89 1.74 17.98
C ASN A 11 -23.62 1.67 19.50
N LEU A 12 -22.35 1.49 19.90
CA LEU A 12 -21.96 1.44 21.31
C LEU A 12 -22.10 2.80 21.99
N PHE A 13 -21.75 3.88 21.29
CA PHE A 13 -21.89 5.23 21.78
C PHE A 13 -23.36 5.60 21.94
N ASP A 14 -24.19 5.38 20.92
CA ASP A 14 -25.62 5.67 20.93
C ASP A 14 -26.36 4.91 22.02
N SER A 15 -26.08 3.62 22.17
CA SER A 15 -26.66 2.80 23.24
C SER A 15 -26.30 3.34 24.63
N SER A 16 -25.04 3.73 24.82
CA SER A 16 -24.57 4.28 26.10
C SER A 16 -25.16 5.67 26.37
N TYR A 17 -25.29 6.49 25.33
CA TYR A 17 -25.86 7.83 25.41
C TYR A 17 -27.36 7.78 25.71
N LYS A 18 -28.12 6.89 25.06
CA LYS A 18 -29.54 6.66 25.37
C LYS A 18 -29.74 6.27 26.84
N ARG A 19 -28.92 5.35 27.35
CA ARG A 19 -28.94 4.97 28.78
C ARG A 19 -28.62 6.15 29.69
N PHE A 20 -27.63 6.96 29.32
CA PHE A 20 -27.28 8.17 30.07
C PHE A 20 -28.47 9.14 30.17
N SER A 21 -29.13 9.41 29.05
CA SER A 21 -30.31 10.30 28.99
C SER A 21 -31.45 9.80 29.88
N ILE A 22 -31.77 8.51 29.82
CA ILE A 22 -32.82 7.89 30.65
C ILE A 22 -32.49 8.05 32.14
N ILE A 23 -31.26 7.71 32.56
CA ILE A 23 -30.85 7.82 33.96
C ILE A 23 -30.87 9.28 34.42
N LEU A 24 -30.52 10.23 33.56
CA LEU A 24 -30.53 11.65 33.88
C LEU A 24 -31.97 12.14 34.15
N GLU A 25 -32.93 11.70 33.34
CA GLU A 25 -34.35 11.98 33.53
C GLU A 25 -34.87 11.37 34.84
N GLU A 26 -34.56 10.10 35.08
CA GLU A 26 -34.90 9.40 36.34
C GLU A 26 -34.32 10.11 37.58
N LEU A 27 -33.07 10.58 37.49
CA LEU A 27 -32.41 11.35 38.55
C LEU A 27 -33.09 12.69 38.80
N THR A 28 -33.48 13.37 37.71
CA THR A 28 -34.18 14.66 37.77
C THR A 28 -35.53 14.51 38.48
N ASN A 29 -36.21 13.38 38.25
CA ASN A 29 -37.49 13.07 38.89
C ASN A 29 -37.35 12.61 40.35
N SER A 30 -36.29 11.86 40.70
CA SER A 30 -36.10 11.35 42.06
C SER A 30 -35.53 12.39 43.03
N TYR A 31 -34.75 13.35 42.53
CA TYR A 31 -34.06 14.33 43.36
C TYR A 31 -35.00 15.18 44.23
N PRO A 32 -36.10 15.77 43.70
CA PRO A 32 -37.06 16.51 44.52
C PRO A 32 -37.69 15.63 45.60
N LEU A 33 -38.05 14.38 45.27
CA LEU A 33 -38.66 13.44 46.22
C LEU A 33 -37.73 13.12 47.39
N TYR A 34 -36.45 12.85 47.08
CA TYR A 34 -35.41 12.67 48.09
C TYR A 34 -35.21 13.93 48.93
N LYS A 35 -35.15 15.10 48.30
CA LYS A 35 -34.87 16.36 48.99
C LYS A 35 -35.99 16.78 49.93
N LEU A 36 -37.25 16.55 49.55
CA LEU A 36 -38.44 16.85 50.35
C LEU A 36 -38.64 15.86 51.49
N ASN A 37 -38.24 14.59 51.32
CA ASN A 37 -38.50 13.51 52.29
C ASN A 37 -37.22 12.70 52.60
N PRO A 38 -36.18 13.31 53.19
CA PRO A 38 -34.86 12.69 53.33
C PRO A 38 -34.83 11.53 54.34
N THR A 39 -35.76 11.49 55.29
CA THR A 39 -35.88 10.42 56.29
C THR A 39 -36.53 9.15 55.73
N TYR A 40 -37.17 9.24 54.57
CA TYR A 40 -37.82 8.10 53.94
C TYR A 40 -36.80 7.30 53.12
N SER A 41 -36.39 6.14 53.65
CA SER A 41 -35.32 5.31 53.10
C SER A 41 -35.52 4.94 51.62
N LYS A 42 -36.78 4.79 51.17
CA LYS A 42 -37.13 4.50 49.78
C LYS A 42 -36.60 5.57 48.82
N PHE A 43 -36.85 6.85 49.08
CA PHE A 43 -36.45 7.93 48.16
C PHE A 43 -34.93 8.14 48.17
N TYR A 44 -34.29 8.02 49.33
CA TYR A 44 -32.83 8.05 49.42
C TYR A 44 -32.18 6.91 48.61
N ASN A 45 -32.69 5.68 48.76
CA ASN A 45 -32.15 4.52 48.07
C ASN A 45 -32.32 4.61 46.55
N GLU A 46 -33.47 5.10 46.07
CA GLU A 46 -33.71 5.28 44.64
C GLU A 46 -32.77 6.35 44.05
N TYR A 47 -32.65 7.51 44.70
CA TYR A 47 -31.72 8.56 44.28
C TYR A 47 -30.27 8.05 44.26
N LYS A 48 -29.82 7.36 45.32
CA LYS A 48 -28.47 6.79 45.42
C LYS A 48 -28.20 5.75 44.32
N LYS A 49 -29.18 4.91 44.01
CA LYS A 49 -29.10 3.92 42.93
C LYS A 49 -28.90 4.60 41.58
N GLN A 50 -29.70 5.63 41.27
CA GLN A 50 -29.58 6.39 40.03
C GLN A 50 -28.25 7.15 39.92
N CYS A 51 -27.77 7.76 41.02
CA CYS A 51 -26.41 8.35 41.04
C CYS A 51 -25.32 7.33 40.70
N THR A 52 -25.45 6.11 41.24
CA THR A 52 -24.49 5.03 40.98
C THR A 52 -24.54 4.61 39.52
N GLN A 53 -25.74 4.40 38.98
CA GLN A 53 -25.94 4.07 37.57
C GLN A 53 -25.40 5.15 36.63
N LEU A 54 -25.64 6.43 36.95
CA LEU A 54 -25.13 7.57 36.20
C LEU A 54 -23.60 7.56 36.15
N LYS A 55 -22.96 7.32 37.30
CA LYS A 55 -21.50 7.18 37.39
C LYS A 55 -21.00 6.04 36.50
N THR A 56 -21.63 4.86 36.58
CA THR A 56 -21.26 3.70 35.77
C THR A 56 -21.36 3.97 34.27
N VAL A 57 -22.45 4.59 33.81
CA VAL A 57 -22.63 4.91 32.39
C VAL A 57 -21.62 5.97 31.93
N LYS A 58 -21.37 6.99 32.76
CA LYS A 58 -20.34 7.99 32.47
C LYS A 58 -18.96 7.35 32.32
N ASP A 59 -18.57 6.48 33.26
CA ASP A 59 -17.28 5.78 33.22
C ASP A 59 -17.16 4.87 31.99
N ALA A 60 -18.26 4.22 31.58
CA ALA A 60 -18.32 3.45 30.34
C ALA A 60 -18.11 4.33 29.09
N ILE A 61 -18.78 5.49 29.01
CA ILE A 61 -18.60 6.45 27.90
C ILE A 61 -17.14 6.92 27.81
N PHE A 62 -16.51 7.23 28.94
CA PHE A 62 -15.09 7.60 28.98
C PHE A 62 -14.19 6.47 28.48
N LEU A 63 -14.44 5.23 28.92
CA LEU A 63 -13.70 4.08 28.45
C LEU A 63 -13.87 3.87 26.93
N TYR A 64 -15.08 4.03 26.40
CA TYR A 64 -15.33 3.94 24.97
C TYR A 64 -14.60 5.03 24.18
N LYS A 65 -14.60 6.27 24.68
CA LYS A 65 -13.84 7.38 24.08
C LYS A 65 -12.35 7.05 24.00
N ASN A 66 -11.77 6.53 25.08
CA ASN A 66 -10.35 6.16 25.13
C ASN A 66 -10.03 5.02 24.16
N ASN A 67 -10.91 4.02 24.09
CA ASN A 67 -10.75 2.90 23.15
C ASN A 67 -10.85 3.37 21.70
N LEU A 68 -11.82 4.21 21.36
CA LEU A 68 -11.95 4.81 20.02
C LEU A 68 -10.69 5.59 19.64
N GLN A 69 -10.14 6.37 20.56
CA GLN A 69 -8.90 7.12 20.32
C GLN A 69 -7.72 6.17 20.07
N LYS A 70 -7.60 5.10 20.85
CA LYS A 70 -6.55 4.09 20.67
C LYS A 70 -6.68 3.36 19.33
N ASP A 71 -7.89 2.99 18.96
CA ASP A 71 -8.20 2.33 17.69
C ASP A 71 -7.90 3.27 16.51
N SER A 72 -8.22 4.56 16.63
CA SER A 72 -7.89 5.58 15.63
C SER A 72 -6.38 5.77 15.45
N VAL A 73 -5.61 5.81 16.53
CA VAL A 73 -4.13 5.87 16.47
C VAL A 73 -3.57 4.62 15.81
N THR A 74 -4.06 3.43 16.21
CA THR A 74 -3.63 2.15 15.63
C THR A 74 -3.92 2.11 14.13
N LEU A 75 -5.10 2.57 13.70
CA LEU A 75 -5.47 2.62 12.29
C LEU A 75 -4.57 3.59 11.51
N LYS A 76 -4.26 4.76 12.09
CA LYS A 76 -3.35 5.75 11.49
C LYS A 76 -1.95 5.16 11.28
N ASP A 77 -1.43 4.44 12.28
CA ASP A 77 -0.11 3.81 12.18
C ASP A 77 -0.09 2.70 11.14
N ASN A 78 -1.17 1.90 11.04
CA ASN A 78 -1.32 0.89 9.99
C ASN A 78 -1.37 1.51 8.59
N VAL A 79 -2.09 2.61 8.40
CA VAL A 79 -2.12 3.34 7.12
C VAL A 79 -0.74 3.87 6.76
N LYS A 80 0.01 4.38 7.74
CA LYS A 80 1.39 4.85 7.52
C LYS A 80 2.32 3.72 7.08
N ASP A 81 2.24 2.55 7.73
CA ASP A 81 3.02 1.36 7.37
C ASP A 81 2.67 0.85 5.96
N ILE A 82 1.38 0.78 5.63
CA ILE A 82 0.92 0.39 4.29
C ILE A 82 1.44 1.38 3.23
N ASN A 83 1.36 2.69 3.48
CA ASN A 83 1.88 3.69 2.56
C ASN A 83 3.40 3.55 2.36
N ALA A 84 4.17 3.27 3.42
CA ALA A 84 5.60 3.01 3.29
C ALA A 84 5.87 1.79 2.41
N LYS A 85 5.10 0.69 2.57
CA LYS A 85 5.20 -0.50 1.73
C LYS A 85 4.83 -0.22 0.27
N ILE A 86 3.80 0.58 0.02
CA ILE A 86 3.41 1.00 -1.34
C ILE A 86 4.55 1.77 -2.00
N THR A 87 5.19 2.72 -1.29
CA THR A 87 6.34 3.46 -1.82
C THR A 87 7.49 2.53 -2.20
N LEU A 88 7.85 1.59 -1.31
CA LEU A 88 8.90 0.61 -1.59
C LEU A 88 8.59 -0.24 -2.83
N LEU A 89 7.34 -0.73 -2.95
CA LEU A 89 6.91 -1.51 -4.12
C LEU A 89 6.94 -0.70 -5.42
N ASN A 90 6.58 0.59 -5.36
CA ASN A 90 6.66 1.47 -6.53
C ASN A 90 8.11 1.70 -6.97
N ASP A 91 9.02 1.90 -6.02
CA ASP A 91 10.45 2.05 -6.32
C ASP A 91 11.04 0.76 -6.91
N GLU A 92 10.66 -0.40 -6.38
CA GLU A 92 11.07 -1.69 -6.92
C GLU A 92 10.51 -1.93 -8.33
N ASN A 93 9.23 -1.63 -8.56
CA ASN A 93 8.60 -1.76 -9.87
C ASN A 93 9.26 -0.84 -10.91
N LYS A 94 9.61 0.39 -10.52
CA LYS A 94 10.38 1.31 -11.36
C LYS A 94 11.75 0.71 -11.72
N ASN A 95 12.50 0.21 -10.74
CA ASN A 95 13.80 -0.42 -10.98
C ASN A 95 13.70 -1.65 -11.89
N LEU A 96 12.68 -2.49 -11.70
CA LEU A 96 12.42 -3.63 -12.58
C LEU A 96 12.07 -3.19 -14.00
N THR A 97 11.27 -2.13 -14.14
CA THR A 97 10.94 -1.54 -15.45
C THR A 97 12.19 -0.99 -16.14
N ASP A 98 13.04 -0.26 -15.41
CA ASP A 98 14.31 0.26 -15.93
C ASP A 98 15.24 -0.88 -16.37
N LYS A 99 15.35 -1.95 -15.56
CA LYS A 99 16.10 -3.16 -15.92
C LYS A 99 15.56 -3.85 -17.17
N LEU A 100 14.24 -3.95 -17.29
CA LEU A 100 13.59 -4.55 -18.45
C LEU A 100 13.87 -3.74 -19.72
N ASN A 101 13.75 -2.42 -19.65
CA ASN A 101 14.04 -1.52 -20.77
C ASN A 101 15.51 -1.64 -21.19
N ASN A 102 16.44 -1.62 -20.22
CA ASN A 102 17.87 -1.80 -20.51
C ASN A 102 18.18 -3.16 -21.16
N LEU A 103 17.51 -4.24 -20.74
CA LEU A 103 17.65 -5.56 -21.35
C LEU A 103 17.11 -5.58 -22.78
N GLN A 104 15.96 -4.95 -23.03
CA GLN A 104 15.41 -4.84 -24.38
C GLN A 104 16.33 -4.04 -25.29
N GLU A 105 16.83 -2.89 -24.85
CA GLU A 105 17.79 -2.08 -25.60
C GLU A 105 19.07 -2.84 -25.90
N SER A 106 19.60 -3.58 -24.92
CA SER A 106 20.76 -4.45 -25.10
C SER A 106 20.51 -5.57 -26.12
N ASP A 107 19.32 -6.17 -26.14
CA ASP A 107 18.97 -7.23 -27.08
C ASP A 107 18.85 -6.68 -28.51
N TYR A 108 18.24 -5.49 -28.67
CA TYR A 108 18.21 -4.79 -29.96
C TYR A 108 19.62 -4.43 -30.46
N ALA A 109 20.50 -3.95 -29.56
CA ALA A 109 21.87 -3.63 -29.89
C ALA A 109 22.67 -4.89 -30.32
N ALA A 110 22.51 -6.00 -29.59
CA ALA A 110 23.15 -7.27 -29.92
C ALA A 110 22.66 -7.84 -31.26
N GLY A 111 21.36 -7.69 -31.55
CA GLY A 111 20.79 -8.05 -32.85
C GLY A 111 21.39 -7.24 -34.00
N GLY A 112 21.52 -5.92 -33.82
CA GLY A 112 22.19 -5.04 -34.80
C GLY A 112 23.65 -5.42 -35.02
N GLU A 113 24.41 -5.62 -33.94
CA GLU A 113 25.83 -6.01 -34.02
C GLU A 113 26.04 -7.34 -34.76
N LEU A 114 25.12 -8.30 -34.57
CA LEU A 114 25.18 -9.58 -35.28
C LEU A 114 24.95 -9.42 -36.80
N ILE A 115 24.02 -8.54 -37.20
CA ILE A 115 23.75 -8.24 -38.61
C ILE A 115 24.98 -7.55 -39.23
N ASP A 116 25.56 -6.56 -38.55
CA ASP A 116 26.74 -5.84 -39.01
C ASP A 116 27.95 -6.78 -39.18
N LYS A 117 28.18 -7.69 -38.23
CA LYS A 117 29.24 -8.70 -38.33
C LYS A 117 29.04 -9.65 -39.52
N LYS A 118 27.80 -10.07 -39.79
CA LYS A 118 27.50 -10.91 -40.96
C LYS A 118 27.71 -10.15 -42.27
N PHE A 119 27.32 -8.88 -42.31
CA PHE A 119 27.53 -8.02 -43.47
C PHE A 119 29.03 -7.86 -43.77
N LEU A 120 29.82 -7.47 -42.76
CA LEU A 120 31.28 -7.33 -42.88
C LEU A 120 31.96 -8.63 -43.32
N TYR A 121 31.55 -9.77 -42.77
CA TYR A 121 32.09 -11.07 -43.16
C TYR A 121 31.85 -11.36 -44.65
N ASN A 122 30.62 -11.12 -45.12
CA ASN A 122 30.27 -11.33 -46.53
C ASN A 122 30.99 -10.34 -47.46
N GLU A 123 31.19 -9.10 -47.01
CA GLU A 123 31.95 -8.09 -47.74
C GLU A 123 33.41 -8.53 -47.92
N PHE A 124 34.10 -8.91 -46.84
CA PHE A 124 35.46 -9.44 -46.91
C PHE A 124 35.56 -10.71 -47.75
N PHE A 125 34.58 -11.62 -47.67
CA PHE A 125 34.56 -12.81 -48.50
C PHE A 125 34.44 -12.45 -49.98
N THR A 126 33.54 -11.53 -50.33
CA THR A 126 33.34 -11.07 -51.71
C THR A 126 34.58 -10.38 -52.25
N GLU A 127 35.20 -9.50 -51.46
CA GLU A 127 36.47 -8.85 -51.82
C GLU A 127 37.57 -9.87 -52.10
N ASN A 128 37.72 -10.88 -51.23
CA ASN A 128 38.69 -11.95 -51.41
C ASN A 128 38.42 -12.79 -52.68
N VAL A 129 37.16 -13.06 -53.00
CA VAL A 129 36.77 -13.77 -54.24
C VAL A 129 37.13 -12.93 -55.47
N VAL A 130 36.79 -11.64 -55.47
CA VAL A 130 37.12 -10.72 -56.57
C VAL A 130 38.63 -10.63 -56.76
N LEU A 131 39.39 -10.48 -55.67
CA LEU A 131 40.85 -10.42 -55.70
C LEU A 131 41.46 -11.72 -56.23
N SER A 132 40.93 -12.87 -55.81
CA SER A 132 41.35 -14.18 -56.34
C SER A 132 41.13 -14.28 -57.85
N ILE A 133 39.96 -13.86 -58.36
CA ILE A 133 39.66 -13.85 -59.80
C ILE A 133 40.67 -12.96 -60.54
N ILE A 134 40.93 -11.75 -60.05
CA ILE A 134 41.89 -10.81 -60.67
C ILE A 134 43.29 -11.44 -60.74
N VAL A 135 43.77 -12.02 -59.64
CA VAL A 135 45.09 -12.68 -59.58
C VAL A 135 45.15 -13.86 -60.56
N THR A 136 44.11 -14.70 -60.62
CA THR A 136 44.04 -15.82 -61.57
C THR A 136 44.01 -15.35 -63.02
N CYS A 137 43.28 -14.27 -63.34
CA CYS A 137 43.26 -13.70 -64.69
C CYS A 137 44.63 -13.14 -65.10
N ILE A 138 45.30 -12.38 -64.22
CA ILE A 138 46.63 -11.80 -64.50
C ILE A 138 47.67 -12.90 -64.67
N THR A 139 47.71 -13.88 -63.76
CA THR A 139 48.66 -15.00 -63.84
C THR A 139 48.41 -15.86 -65.10
N GLY A 140 47.15 -16.16 -65.43
CA GLY A 140 46.79 -16.86 -66.67
C GLY A 140 47.20 -16.09 -67.92
N TYR A 141 47.03 -14.77 -67.94
CA TYR A 141 47.47 -13.92 -69.05
C TYR A 141 48.99 -13.92 -69.21
N LEU A 142 49.75 -13.80 -68.11
CA LEU A 142 51.21 -13.84 -68.15
C LEU A 142 51.73 -15.20 -68.65
N ILE A 143 51.18 -16.31 -68.17
CA ILE A 143 51.57 -17.66 -68.63
C ILE A 143 51.33 -17.79 -70.14
N LYS A 144 50.16 -17.35 -70.63
CA LYS A 144 49.85 -17.38 -72.08
C LYS A 144 50.83 -16.54 -72.91
N LYS A 145 51.19 -15.35 -72.43
CA LYS A 145 52.10 -14.43 -73.13
C LYS A 145 53.55 -14.93 -73.18
N TYR A 146 54.02 -15.62 -72.14
CA TYR A 146 55.40 -16.14 -72.07
C TYR A 146 55.55 -17.58 -72.59
N SER A 147 54.43 -18.27 -72.89
CA SER A 147 54.42 -19.62 -73.47
C SER A 147 54.26 -19.64 -75.00
N THR A 148 54.29 -18.48 -75.66
CA THR A 148 54.32 -18.32 -77.13
C THR A 148 55.63 -17.66 -77.52
#